data_AF-A0A6N9BWR5-F1
#
_entry.id   AF-A0A6N9BWR5-F1
#
_cell.length_a   1.000
_cell.length_b   1.000
_cell.length_c   1.000
_cell.angle_alpha   90.00
_cell.angle_beta   90.00
_cell.angle_gamma   90.00
#
_symmetry.space_group_name_H-M   'P 1'
#
loop_
_entity.id
_entity.type
_entity.pdbx_description
1 polymer ?
#
loop_
_entity_poly.entity_id
_entity_poly.type
_entity_poly.pdbx_seq_one_letter_code
_entity_poly.pdbx_strand_id
1 'polypeptide(L)'
;MMGQLATIARAEWRLWLRSRLALGALLIFALLLISTSVVTALRMSEAHHERTEQQAGAEATFLSQPDRHPHRMVHYGHYVFRAPPPLSMIDPGVDSVTGQSMFLEGHRQNTAMFADVRASAELGGFEELTTALVYQLFLPLLLIAIGHGLIVREREENTLVPLLAQGVTGMQLYAAKWVALAGASLALLLPLAVMCAVAIGRGAAPLASAGVVGLYAAYLLVWCSLIVLVSSTARSRSLA
;
A
#
# COMPACT_ATOMS: atom_id res chain seq x y z
N MET A 1 21.07 6.66 28.84
CA MET A 1 20.60 7.27 27.57
C MET A 1 19.49 6.46 26.89
N MET A 2 19.70 5.18 26.54
CA MET A 2 18.66 4.35 25.87
C MET A 2 17.39 4.13 26.72
N GLY A 3 17.51 4.10 28.05
CA GLY A 3 16.37 3.91 28.96
C GLY A 3 15.32 5.02 28.90
N GLN A 4 15.74 6.29 28.78
CA GLN A 4 14.82 7.44 28.70
C GLN A 4 14.05 7.44 27.37
N LEU A 5 14.75 7.16 26.26
CA LEU A 5 14.16 7.02 24.92
C LEU A 5 13.04 5.98 24.88
N ALA A 6 13.32 4.77 25.36
CA ALA A 6 12.34 3.69 25.40
C ALA A 6 11.17 4.01 26.35
N THR A 7 11.42 4.71 27.46
CA THR A 7 10.38 5.09 28.43
C THR A 7 9.40 6.10 27.85
N ILE A 8 9.90 7.15 27.19
CA ILE A 8 9.08 8.16 26.51
C ILE A 8 8.30 7.52 25.37
N ALA A 9 8.94 6.68 24.54
CA ALA A 9 8.26 6.02 23.44
C ALA A 9 7.12 5.09 23.91
N ARG A 10 7.35 4.31 24.97
CA ARG A 10 6.31 3.47 25.60
C ARG A 10 5.20 4.29 26.23
N ALA A 11 5.49 5.51 26.72
CA ALA A 11 4.46 6.40 27.23
C ALA A 11 3.51 6.86 26.12
N GLU A 12 4.02 7.21 24.93
CA GLU A 12 3.16 7.53 23.77
C GLU A 12 2.24 6.39 23.39
N TRP A 13 2.78 5.17 23.31
CA TRP A 13 1.98 3.98 22.98
C TRP A 13 0.87 3.75 24.00
N ARG A 14 1.18 3.86 25.31
CA ARG A 14 0.16 3.76 26.37
C ARG A 14 -0.90 4.84 26.26
N LEU A 15 -0.53 6.06 25.85
CA LEU A 15 -1.48 7.13 25.67
C LEU A 15 -2.40 6.87 24.47
N TRP A 16 -1.84 6.49 23.31
CA TRP A 16 -2.64 6.16 22.13
C TRP A 16 -3.62 5.01 22.41
N LEU A 17 -3.17 3.97 23.12
CA LEU A 17 -4.02 2.84 23.53
C LEU A 17 -5.13 3.22 24.52
N ARG A 18 -5.06 4.39 25.16
CA ARG A 18 -6.12 4.92 26.05
C ARG A 18 -7.00 5.95 25.37
N SER A 19 -6.58 6.47 24.21
CA SER A 19 -7.31 7.49 23.48
C SER A 19 -8.40 6.84 22.63
N ARG A 20 -9.67 7.16 22.92
CA ARG A 20 -10.82 6.70 22.12
C ARG A 20 -10.71 7.13 20.66
N LEU A 21 -10.17 8.32 20.41
CA LEU A 21 -9.96 8.84 19.07
C LEU A 21 -8.89 8.04 18.32
N ALA A 22 -7.75 7.77 18.96
CA ALA A 22 -6.69 6.97 18.33
C ALA A 22 -7.14 5.51 18.08
N LEU A 23 -7.83 4.90 19.04
CA LEU A 23 -8.40 3.56 18.89
C LEU A 23 -9.48 3.51 17.80
N GLY A 24 -10.36 4.52 17.74
CA GLY A 24 -11.40 4.62 16.71
C GLY A 24 -10.80 4.79 15.31
N ALA A 25 -9.81 5.67 15.16
CA ALA A 25 -9.10 5.86 13.90
C ALA A 25 -8.35 4.58 13.46
N LEU A 26 -7.70 3.89 14.40
CA LEU A 26 -7.04 2.60 14.16
C LEU A 26 -8.05 1.52 13.74
N LEU A 27 -9.21 1.46 14.39
CA LEU A 27 -10.27 0.50 14.04
C LEU A 27 -10.80 0.75 12.61
N ILE A 28 -11.11 2.01 12.27
CA ILE A 28 -11.56 2.37 10.92
C ILE A 28 -10.49 2.00 9.89
N PHE A 29 -9.23 2.32 10.16
CA PHE A 29 -8.11 1.94 9.29
C PHE A 29 -8.01 0.42 9.12
N ALA A 30 -8.10 -0.34 10.21
CA ALA A 30 -8.04 -1.80 10.16
C ALA A 30 -9.20 -2.40 9.35
N LEU A 31 -10.42 -1.89 9.54
CA LEU A 31 -11.59 -2.33 8.77
C LEU A 31 -11.44 -2.01 7.28
N LEU A 32 -10.97 -0.81 6.94
CA LEU A 32 -10.66 -0.43 5.57
C LEU A 32 -9.59 -1.32 4.97
N LEU A 33 -8.49 -1.56 5.69
CA LEU A 33 -7.39 -2.39 5.22
C LEU A 33 -7.86 -3.84 4.96
N ILE A 34 -8.62 -4.42 5.89
CA ILE A 34 -9.13 -5.79 5.73
C ILE A 34 -10.11 -5.87 4.57
N SER A 35 -11.05 -4.93 4.46
CA SER A 35 -12.06 -4.94 3.40
C SER A 35 -11.43 -4.79 2.01
N THR A 36 -10.53 -3.82 1.83
CA THR A 36 -9.84 -3.64 0.54
C THR A 36 -8.93 -4.81 0.22
N SER A 37 -8.18 -5.34 1.20
CA SER A 37 -7.32 -6.51 0.97
C SER A 37 -8.10 -7.73 0.50
N VAL A 38 -9.26 -8.01 1.11
CA VAL A 38 -10.11 -9.14 0.71
C VAL A 38 -10.71 -8.88 -0.67
N VAL A 39 -11.30 -7.71 -0.90
CA VAL A 39 -11.94 -7.39 -2.19
C VAL A 39 -10.94 -7.39 -3.34
N THR A 40 -9.78 -6.76 -3.18
CA THR A 40 -8.73 -6.76 -4.20
C THR A 40 -8.20 -8.17 -4.45
N ALA A 41 -7.95 -8.97 -3.41
CA ALA A 41 -7.46 -10.34 -3.58
C ALA A 41 -8.47 -11.24 -4.30
N LEU A 42 -9.76 -11.13 -4.01
CA LEU A 42 -10.82 -11.89 -4.68
C LEU A 42 -10.93 -11.49 -6.15
N ARG A 43 -11.03 -10.20 -6.45
CA ARG A 43 -11.10 -9.69 -7.84
C ARG A 43 -9.90 -10.15 -8.67
N MET A 44 -8.70 -10.05 -8.11
CA MET A 44 -7.48 -10.47 -8.83
C MET A 44 -7.40 -11.98 -9.00
N SER A 45 -7.95 -12.76 -8.06
CA SER A 45 -8.04 -14.22 -8.20
C SER A 45 -9.02 -14.63 -9.30
N GLU A 46 -10.17 -13.98 -9.39
CA GLU A 46 -11.16 -14.20 -10.45
C GLU A 46 -10.58 -13.83 -11.82
N ALA A 47 -9.99 -12.64 -11.94
CA ALA A 47 -9.33 -12.19 -13.16
C ALA A 47 -8.16 -13.10 -13.58
N HIS A 48 -7.43 -13.66 -12.61
CA HIS A 48 -6.39 -14.64 -12.90
C HIS A 48 -6.95 -15.95 -13.47
N HIS A 49 -8.03 -16.47 -12.88
CA HIS A 49 -8.67 -17.68 -13.36
C HIS A 49 -9.23 -17.50 -14.77
N GLU A 50 -10.02 -16.44 -14.99
CA GLU A 50 -10.65 -16.15 -16.28
C GLU A 50 -9.60 -15.99 -17.39
N ARG A 51 -8.56 -15.18 -17.18
CA ARG A 51 -7.53 -14.95 -18.20
C ARG A 51 -6.66 -16.18 -18.47
N THR A 52 -6.49 -17.06 -17.48
CA THR A 52 -5.78 -18.33 -17.68
C THR A 52 -6.61 -19.30 -18.52
N GLU A 53 -7.92 -19.37 -18.30
CA GLU A 53 -8.83 -20.16 -19.14
C GLU A 53 -8.90 -19.61 -20.58
N GLN A 54 -9.01 -18.29 -20.74
CA GLN A 54 -8.98 -17.63 -22.05
C GLN A 54 -7.68 -17.91 -22.80
N GLN A 55 -6.53 -17.87 -22.09
CA GLN A 55 -5.23 -18.21 -22.68
C GLN A 55 -5.19 -19.66 -23.15
N ALA A 56 -5.65 -20.62 -22.32
CA ALA A 56 -5.67 -22.03 -22.68
C ALA A 56 -6.59 -22.31 -23.88
N GLY A 57 -7.77 -21.69 -23.93
CA GLY A 57 -8.71 -21.82 -25.05
C GLY A 57 -8.16 -21.23 -26.35
N ALA A 58 -7.51 -20.06 -26.26
CA ALA A 58 -6.85 -19.46 -27.41
C ALA A 58 -5.73 -20.37 -27.94
N GLU A 59 -4.91 -20.95 -27.05
CA GLU A 59 -3.79 -21.81 -27.42
C GLU A 59 -4.30 -23.10 -28.07
N ALA A 60 -5.31 -23.73 -27.49
CA ALA A 60 -5.97 -24.90 -28.08
C ALA A 60 -6.50 -24.61 -29.49
N THR A 61 -7.13 -23.43 -29.68
CA THR A 61 -7.62 -22.99 -30.98
C THR A 61 -6.49 -22.79 -31.99
N PHE A 62 -5.35 -22.26 -31.55
CA PHE A 62 -4.17 -22.09 -32.38
C PHE A 62 -3.57 -23.43 -32.81
N LEU A 63 -3.45 -24.37 -31.88
CA LEU A 63 -2.91 -25.71 -32.13
C LEU A 63 -3.84 -26.59 -32.96
N SER A 64 -5.16 -26.38 -32.89
CA SER A 64 -6.14 -27.14 -33.67
C SER A 64 -6.36 -26.61 -35.09
N GLN A 65 -5.59 -25.61 -35.53
CA GLN A 65 -5.74 -25.07 -36.88
C GLN A 65 -5.37 -26.13 -37.93
N PRO A 66 -6.10 -26.17 -39.06
CA PRO A 66 -5.82 -27.15 -40.11
C PRO A 66 -4.49 -26.86 -40.79
N ASP A 67 -3.92 -27.88 -41.45
CA ASP A 67 -2.71 -27.73 -42.26
C ASP A 67 -2.91 -26.65 -43.35
N ARG A 68 -2.36 -25.47 -43.08
CA ARG A 68 -2.35 -24.31 -43.98
C ARG A 68 -0.91 -23.91 -44.24
N HIS A 69 -0.70 -23.26 -45.38
CA HIS A 69 0.59 -22.70 -45.73
C HIS A 69 1.12 -21.82 -44.58
N PRO A 70 2.36 -22.01 -44.07
CA PRO A 70 2.86 -21.33 -42.87
C PRO A 70 2.75 -19.80 -42.92
N HIS A 71 2.94 -19.20 -44.10
CA HIS A 71 2.74 -17.77 -44.27
C HIS A 71 1.30 -17.31 -44.04
N ARG A 72 0.29 -18.12 -44.41
CA ARG A 72 -1.13 -17.79 -44.15
C ARG A 72 -1.49 -17.93 -42.67
N MET A 73 -0.91 -18.90 -41.98
CA MET A 73 -1.09 -19.09 -40.54
C MET A 73 -0.72 -17.84 -39.74
N VAL A 74 0.37 -17.18 -40.15
CA VAL A 74 0.86 -15.95 -39.55
C VAL A 74 -0.14 -14.78 -39.69
N HIS A 75 -1.00 -14.76 -40.72
CA HIS A 75 -2.05 -13.73 -40.88
C HIS A 75 -3.38 -14.08 -40.20
N TYR A 76 -3.65 -15.34 -39.87
CA TYR A 76 -4.82 -15.71 -39.06
C TYR A 76 -4.67 -15.33 -37.59
N GLY A 77 -3.41 -15.24 -37.14
CA GLY A 77 -3.06 -14.71 -35.84
C GLY A 77 -3.54 -15.58 -34.67
N HIS A 78 -3.43 -14.99 -33.47
CA HIS A 78 -3.78 -15.64 -32.21
C HIS A 78 -3.86 -14.60 -31.09
N TYR A 79 -4.78 -14.79 -30.13
CA TYR A 79 -4.88 -13.93 -28.95
C TYR A 79 -4.00 -14.44 -27.82
N VAL A 80 -3.28 -13.52 -27.18
CA VAL A 80 -2.59 -13.77 -25.92
C VAL A 80 -3.23 -12.94 -24.82
N PHE A 81 -3.44 -13.57 -23.68
CA PHE A 81 -4.02 -13.00 -22.47
C PHE A 81 -2.97 -12.99 -21.37
N ARG A 82 -2.93 -11.90 -20.60
CA ARG A 82 -2.01 -11.75 -19.48
C ARG A 82 -2.77 -11.85 -18.17
N ALA A 83 -2.59 -12.96 -17.46
CA ALA A 83 -3.11 -13.10 -16.10
C ALA A 83 -2.44 -12.09 -15.14
N PRO A 84 -3.17 -11.51 -14.17
CA PRO A 84 -2.60 -10.60 -13.18
C PRO A 84 -1.44 -11.28 -12.42
N PRO A 85 -0.32 -10.58 -12.21
CA PRO A 85 0.78 -11.12 -11.41
C PRO A 85 0.38 -11.22 -9.92
N PRO A 86 1.04 -12.05 -9.09
CA PRO A 86 0.59 -12.26 -7.70
C PRO A 86 0.58 -11.00 -6.82
N LEU A 87 1.44 -10.01 -7.10
CA LEU A 87 1.44 -8.72 -6.38
C LEU A 87 0.21 -7.84 -6.70
N SER A 88 -0.57 -8.17 -7.72
CA SER A 88 -1.82 -7.47 -8.06
C SER A 88 -2.84 -7.48 -6.91
N MET A 89 -2.76 -8.45 -5.99
CA MET A 89 -3.59 -8.50 -4.78
C MET A 89 -3.38 -7.29 -3.84
N ILE A 90 -2.27 -6.56 -4.00
CA ILE A 90 -1.98 -5.31 -3.29
C ILE A 90 -2.33 -4.11 -4.18
N ASP A 91 -1.84 -4.13 -5.42
CA ASP A 91 -2.01 -3.07 -6.41
C ASP A 91 -2.08 -3.67 -7.83
N PRO A 92 -3.18 -3.52 -8.59
CA PRO A 92 -3.28 -3.98 -9.97
C PRO A 92 -2.31 -3.25 -10.91
N GLY A 93 -1.71 -2.14 -10.48
CA GLY A 93 -0.69 -1.40 -11.20
C GLY A 93 -1.25 -0.76 -12.47
N VAL A 94 -0.58 -1.00 -13.60
CA VAL A 94 -0.94 -0.40 -14.89
C VAL A 94 -1.92 -1.26 -15.71
N ASP A 95 -2.34 -2.42 -15.20
CA ASP A 95 -3.23 -3.34 -15.93
C ASP A 95 -4.57 -2.67 -16.31
N SER A 96 -5.05 -1.73 -15.49
CA SER A 96 -6.27 -0.96 -15.75
C SER A 96 -6.18 -0.06 -16.99
N VAL A 97 -4.99 0.41 -17.34
CA VAL A 97 -4.74 1.38 -18.43
C VAL A 97 -3.98 0.81 -19.62
N THR A 98 -3.26 -0.30 -19.45
CA THR A 98 -2.40 -0.88 -20.50
C THR A 98 -3.09 -1.96 -21.33
N GLY A 99 -4.25 -2.47 -20.93
CA GLY A 99 -4.95 -3.54 -21.62
C GLY A 99 -4.47 -4.94 -21.19
N GLN A 100 -5.34 -5.93 -21.33
CA GLN A 100 -5.21 -7.25 -20.71
C GLN A 100 -5.01 -8.39 -21.72
N SER A 101 -5.25 -8.12 -23.01
CA SER A 101 -4.99 -9.07 -24.09
C SER A 101 -4.44 -8.38 -25.34
N MET A 102 -3.87 -9.16 -26.25
CA MET A 102 -3.27 -8.66 -27.48
C MET A 102 -3.51 -9.67 -28.61
N PHE A 103 -3.86 -9.16 -29.79
CA PHE A 103 -3.95 -10.00 -30.99
C PHE A 103 -2.60 -10.02 -31.72
N LEU A 104 -2.00 -11.19 -31.87
CA LEU A 104 -0.75 -11.38 -32.59
C LEU A 104 -1.05 -11.77 -34.03
N GLU A 105 -0.47 -11.05 -34.98
CA GLU A 105 -0.50 -11.39 -36.40
C GLU A 105 0.80 -10.95 -37.07
N GLY A 106 1.09 -11.51 -38.24
CA GLY A 106 2.28 -11.14 -38.99
C GLY A 106 2.20 -9.73 -39.55
N HIS A 107 3.37 -9.10 -39.68
CA HIS A 107 3.55 -7.80 -40.34
C HIS A 107 2.80 -6.65 -39.66
N ARG A 108 2.15 -6.88 -38.51
CA ARG A 108 1.44 -5.87 -37.73
C ARG A 108 1.66 -6.06 -36.24
N GLN A 109 2.08 -4.99 -35.58
CA GLN A 109 2.14 -4.93 -34.11
C GLN A 109 0.83 -4.30 -33.63
N ASN A 110 -0.10 -5.13 -33.18
CA ASN A 110 -1.33 -4.62 -32.57
C ASN A 110 -1.02 -4.04 -31.19
N THR A 111 -1.88 -3.14 -30.72
CA THR A 111 -1.80 -2.65 -29.34
C THR A 111 -2.55 -3.61 -28.42
N ALA A 112 -2.21 -3.61 -27.13
CA ALA A 112 -3.02 -4.29 -26.14
C ALA A 112 -4.45 -3.71 -26.13
N MET A 113 -5.42 -4.60 -25.94
CA MET A 113 -6.85 -4.36 -25.97
C MET A 113 -7.47 -4.63 -24.58
N PHE A 114 -8.71 -4.17 -24.37
CA PHE A 114 -9.46 -4.34 -23.12
C PHE A 114 -8.77 -3.73 -21.89
N ALA A 115 -8.53 -2.42 -21.92
CA ALA A 115 -8.23 -1.67 -20.71
C ALA A 115 -9.54 -1.40 -19.94
N ASP A 116 -9.59 -1.80 -18.66
CA ASP A 116 -10.79 -1.68 -17.81
C ASP A 116 -11.32 -0.24 -17.76
N VAL A 117 -10.44 0.76 -17.88
CA VAL A 117 -10.78 2.20 -17.80
C VAL A 117 -11.85 2.65 -18.82
N ARG A 118 -12.07 1.92 -19.92
CA ARG A 118 -13.18 2.25 -20.84
C ARG A 118 -14.56 1.84 -20.32
N ALA A 119 -14.66 0.91 -19.38
CA ALA A 119 -15.93 0.45 -18.81
C ALA A 119 -16.28 1.16 -17.48
N SER A 120 -15.29 1.76 -16.80
CA SER A 120 -15.44 2.26 -15.41
C SER A 120 -15.61 3.77 -15.26
N ALA A 121 -15.55 4.56 -16.34
CA ALA A 121 -15.58 6.03 -16.33
C ALA A 121 -16.83 6.69 -15.68
N GLU A 122 -17.74 5.91 -15.10
CA GLU A 122 -18.99 6.37 -14.49
C GLU A 122 -18.91 6.62 -12.97
N LEU A 123 -17.81 6.26 -12.26
CA LEU A 123 -17.78 6.28 -10.78
C LEU A 123 -16.80 7.29 -10.13
N GLY A 124 -15.91 7.93 -10.89
CA GLY A 124 -15.05 9.00 -10.39
C GLY A 124 -13.81 8.49 -9.64
N GLY A 125 -12.81 9.37 -9.46
CA GLY A 125 -11.41 9.05 -9.13
C GLY A 125 -11.08 8.30 -7.83
N PHE A 126 -12.07 7.72 -7.12
CA PHE A 126 -11.89 6.68 -6.10
C PHE A 126 -12.08 5.27 -6.69
N GLU A 127 -11.77 5.12 -7.98
CA GLU A 127 -12.37 4.11 -8.86
C GLU A 127 -11.96 2.65 -8.53
N GLU A 128 -10.87 2.43 -7.79
CA GLU A 128 -10.65 1.18 -7.06
C GLU A 128 -9.98 1.45 -5.70
N LEU A 129 -10.73 1.25 -4.61
CA LEU A 129 -10.20 1.21 -3.25
C LEU A 129 -9.31 -0.02 -3.08
N THR A 130 -8.05 0.09 -3.47
CA THR A 130 -7.04 -0.97 -3.36
C THR A 130 -6.36 -0.95 -2.00
N THR A 131 -5.72 -2.08 -1.67
CA THR A 131 -4.84 -2.16 -0.50
C THR A 131 -3.73 -1.10 -0.55
N ALA A 132 -3.15 -0.88 -1.73
CA ALA A 132 -2.12 0.14 -1.92
C ALA A 132 -2.61 1.55 -1.58
N LEU A 133 -3.83 1.93 -1.99
CA LEU A 133 -4.42 3.23 -1.67
C LEU A 133 -4.57 3.42 -0.14
N VAL A 134 -4.94 2.37 0.59
CA VAL A 134 -5.04 2.40 2.06
C VAL A 134 -3.69 2.77 2.68
N TYR A 135 -2.60 2.19 2.19
CA TYR A 135 -1.25 2.51 2.66
C TYR A 135 -0.72 3.87 2.19
N GLN A 136 -1.06 4.30 0.98
CA GLN A 136 -0.56 5.55 0.38
C GLN A 136 -1.32 6.79 0.86
N LEU A 137 -2.61 6.68 1.17
CA LEU A 137 -3.45 7.82 1.54
C LEU A 137 -3.86 7.76 3.01
N PHE A 138 -4.51 6.67 3.42
CA PHE A 138 -5.16 6.60 4.72
C PHE A 138 -4.18 6.38 5.87
N LEU A 139 -3.10 5.61 5.66
CA LEU A 139 -2.10 5.40 6.71
C LEU A 139 -1.35 6.70 7.06
N PRO A 140 -0.85 7.52 6.11
CA PRO A 140 -0.31 8.83 6.43
C PRO A 140 -1.30 9.73 7.20
N LEU A 141 -2.58 9.74 6.80
CA LEU A 141 -3.61 10.51 7.50
C LEU A 141 -3.82 10.02 8.94
N LEU A 142 -3.83 8.70 9.17
CA LEU A 142 -3.86 8.13 10.52
C LEU A 142 -2.63 8.56 11.33
N LEU A 143 -1.43 8.50 10.75
CA LEU A 143 -0.20 8.92 11.40
C LEU A 143 -0.23 10.41 11.76
N ILE A 144 -0.76 11.26 10.88
CA ILE A 144 -0.98 12.68 11.17
C ILE A 144 -1.95 12.83 12.34
N ALA A 145 -3.09 12.13 12.32
CA ALA A 145 -4.12 12.22 13.35
C ALA A 145 -3.61 11.82 14.75
N ILE A 146 -2.75 10.81 14.86
CA ILE A 146 -2.18 10.39 16.16
C ILE A 146 -0.89 11.15 16.52
N GLY A 147 -0.18 11.68 15.52
CA GLY A 147 1.17 12.22 15.65
C GLY A 147 1.27 13.75 15.68
N HIS A 148 0.26 14.49 15.19
CA HIS A 148 0.32 15.96 15.07
C HIS A 148 0.62 16.65 16.40
N GLY A 149 0.13 16.09 17.50
CA GLY A 149 0.27 16.64 18.84
C GLY A 149 1.48 16.15 19.63
N LEU A 150 2.39 15.35 19.06
CA LEU A 150 3.45 14.67 19.82
C LEU A 150 4.34 15.58 20.68
N ILE A 151 4.75 16.74 20.14
CA ILE A 151 5.58 17.72 20.85
C ILE A 151 4.73 18.87 21.38
N VAL A 152 3.74 19.33 20.61
CA VAL A 152 2.83 20.41 21.03
C VAL A 152 2.13 20.09 22.35
N ARG A 153 1.72 18.82 22.56
CA ARG A 153 1.09 18.38 23.81
C ARG A 153 1.93 18.70 25.04
N GLU A 154 3.24 18.47 24.95
CA GLU A 154 4.13 18.66 26.09
C GLU A 154 4.26 20.15 26.46
N ARG A 155 4.06 21.04 25.48
CA ARG A 155 4.02 22.50 25.71
C ARG A 155 2.70 22.90 26.36
N GLU A 156 1.59 22.41 25.85
CA GLU A 156 0.23 22.74 26.33
C GLU A 156 -0.04 22.19 27.73
N GLU A 157 0.42 20.97 28.02
CA GLU A 157 0.27 20.31 29.32
C GLU A 157 1.36 20.75 30.33
N ASN A 158 2.24 21.68 29.95
CA ASN A 158 3.36 22.18 30.76
C ASN A 158 4.34 21.09 31.27
N THR A 159 4.43 19.95 30.58
CA THR A 159 5.33 18.84 30.91
C THR A 159 6.72 18.99 30.26
N LEU A 160 6.86 19.87 29.27
CA LEU A 160 8.13 20.10 28.57
C LEU A 160 9.23 20.61 29.52
N VAL A 161 8.96 21.64 30.33
CA VAL A 161 9.96 22.22 31.25
C VAL A 161 10.41 21.20 32.30
N PRO A 162 9.51 20.46 32.99
CA PRO A 162 9.90 19.36 33.87
C PRO A 162 10.76 18.29 33.20
N LEU A 163 10.44 17.87 31.98
CA LEU A 163 11.22 16.87 31.24
C LEU A 163 12.66 17.37 30.97
N LEU A 164 12.80 18.62 30.53
CA LEU A 164 14.11 19.23 30.29
C LEU A 164 14.90 19.40 31.60
N ALA A 165 14.25 19.80 32.69
CA ALA A 165 14.86 19.96 34.01
C ALA A 165 15.35 18.63 34.60
N GLN A 166 14.71 17.50 34.23
CA GLN A 166 15.15 16.15 34.58
C GLN A 166 16.29 15.62 33.70
N GLY A 167 16.87 16.46 32.84
CA GLY A 167 18.04 16.14 32.02
C GLY A 167 17.72 15.47 30.68
N VAL A 168 16.45 15.43 30.25
CA VAL A 168 16.10 15.02 28.88
C VAL A 168 16.41 16.18 27.94
N THR A 169 17.24 15.96 26.93
CA THR A 169 17.52 17.02 25.94
C THR A 169 16.39 17.12 24.90
N GLY A 170 16.25 18.27 24.25
CA GLY A 170 15.26 18.44 23.17
C GLY A 170 15.42 17.42 22.03
N MET A 171 16.67 17.08 21.68
CA MET A 171 16.95 16.05 20.68
C MET A 171 16.57 14.65 21.14
N GLN A 172 16.76 14.32 22.42
CA GLN A 172 16.32 13.04 22.98
C GLN A 172 14.79 12.94 22.98
N LEU A 173 14.09 14.03 23.31
CA LEU A 173 12.62 14.08 23.26
C LEU A 173 12.13 13.89 21.82
N TYR A 174 12.70 14.62 20.86
CA TYR A 174 12.38 14.48 19.44
C TYR A 174 12.60 13.04 18.96
N ALA A 175 13.78 12.47 19.21
CA ALA A 175 14.12 11.11 18.80
C ALA A 175 13.19 10.07 19.41
N ALA A 176 12.81 10.22 20.69
CA ALA A 176 11.89 9.29 21.34
C ALA A 176 10.48 9.34 20.76
N LYS A 177 9.98 10.53 20.44
CA LYS A 177 8.66 10.73 19.82
C LYS A 177 8.64 10.21 18.38
N TRP A 178 9.74 10.42 17.64
CA TRP A 178 9.92 9.84 16.32
C TRP A 178 9.98 8.31 16.36
N VAL A 179 10.77 7.72 17.27
CA VAL A 179 10.83 6.25 17.46
C VAL A 179 9.47 5.68 17.82
N ALA A 180 8.67 6.38 18.64
CA ALA A 180 7.32 5.95 18.99
C ALA A 180 6.41 5.86 17.75
N LEU A 181 6.40 6.91 16.92
CA LEU A 181 5.58 7.00 15.71
C LEU A 181 6.07 6.06 14.61
N ALA A 182 7.39 5.98 14.40
CA ALA A 182 8.02 5.04 13.47
C ALA A 182 7.75 3.58 13.86
N GLY A 183 7.82 3.26 15.15
CA GLY A 183 7.45 1.92 15.62
C GLY A 183 5.99 1.59 15.32
N ALA A 184 5.08 2.55 15.51
CA ALA A 184 3.66 2.35 15.23
C ALA A 184 3.41 2.18 13.72
N SER A 185 4.05 3.00 12.87
CA SER A 185 3.91 2.90 11.41
C SER A 185 4.47 1.58 10.87
N LEU A 186 5.61 1.12 11.38
CA LEU A 186 6.18 -0.18 11.00
C LEU A 186 5.34 -1.37 11.50
N ALA A 187 4.71 -1.26 12.67
CA ALA A 187 3.76 -2.27 13.13
C ALA A 187 2.54 -2.36 12.20
N LEU A 188 2.03 -1.23 11.73
CA LEU A 188 0.92 -1.16 10.76
C LEU A 188 1.31 -1.64 9.35
N LEU A 189 2.61 -1.77 9.07
CA LEU A 189 3.13 -2.33 7.82
C LEU A 189 3.16 -3.87 7.81
N LEU A 190 3.03 -4.51 8.98
CA LEU A 190 3.09 -5.97 9.08
C LEU A 190 2.08 -6.71 8.18
N PRO A 191 0.80 -6.29 8.07
CA PRO A 191 -0.14 -6.93 7.15
C PRO A 191 0.33 -6.90 5.69
N LEU A 192 0.90 -5.78 5.22
CA LEU A 192 1.49 -5.68 3.88
C LEU A 192 2.65 -6.66 3.68
N ALA A 193 3.50 -6.81 4.70
CA ALA A 193 4.61 -7.77 4.65
C ALA A 193 4.10 -9.22 4.58
N VAL A 194 3.02 -9.54 5.30
CA VAL A 194 2.35 -10.85 5.19
C VAL A 194 1.77 -11.06 3.79
N MET A 195 1.09 -10.08 3.22
CA MET A 195 0.57 -10.16 1.84
C MET A 195 1.69 -10.36 0.83
N CYS A 196 2.82 -9.67 0.98
CA CYS A 196 4.00 -9.87 0.14
C CYS A 196 4.58 -11.29 0.28
N ALA A 197 4.62 -11.85 1.50
CA ALA A 197 5.05 -13.22 1.72
C ALA A 197 4.09 -14.24 1.06
N VAL A 198 2.78 -14.02 1.14
CA VAL A 198 1.77 -14.83 0.44
C VAL A 198 1.96 -14.72 -1.08
N ALA A 199 2.22 -13.52 -1.60
CA ALA A 199 2.47 -13.32 -3.03
C ALA A 199 3.74 -14.06 -3.49
N ILE A 200 4.81 -14.11 -2.70
CA ILE A 200 6.01 -14.91 -2.97
C ILE A 200 5.64 -16.39 -3.07
N GLY A 201 4.82 -16.91 -2.14
CA GLY A 201 4.31 -18.28 -2.17
C GLY A 201 3.47 -18.59 -3.43
N ARG A 202 2.92 -17.56 -4.08
CA ARG A 202 2.18 -17.65 -5.35
C ARG A 202 3.03 -17.35 -6.59
N GLY A 203 4.36 -17.25 -6.44
CA GLY A 203 5.30 -17.05 -7.56
C GLY A 203 5.74 -15.60 -7.80
N ALA A 204 5.45 -14.66 -6.89
CA ALA A 204 6.04 -13.31 -6.98
C ALA A 204 7.55 -13.36 -6.75
N ALA A 205 8.29 -12.51 -7.47
CA ALA A 205 9.72 -12.36 -7.29
C ALA A 205 10.06 -11.82 -5.87
N PRO A 206 10.88 -12.53 -5.05
CA PRO A 206 11.17 -12.11 -3.68
C PRO A 206 11.76 -10.70 -3.58
N LEU A 207 12.63 -10.32 -4.53
CA LEU A 207 13.22 -8.99 -4.57
C LEU A 207 12.18 -7.89 -4.81
N ALA A 208 11.22 -8.13 -5.71
CA ALA A 208 10.14 -7.17 -5.97
C ALA A 208 9.23 -7.03 -4.73
N SER A 209 8.84 -8.13 -4.11
CA SER A 209 8.04 -8.16 -2.88
C SER A 209 8.75 -7.45 -1.71
N ALA A 210 10.04 -7.70 -1.51
CA ALA A 210 10.85 -7.00 -0.51
C ALA A 210 10.98 -5.50 -0.85
N GLY A 211 11.13 -5.16 -2.13
CA GLY A 211 11.14 -3.79 -2.63
C GLY A 211 9.87 -3.02 -2.28
N VAL A 212 8.69 -3.64 -2.45
CA VAL A 212 7.40 -3.05 -2.05
C VAL A 212 7.41 -2.71 -0.56
N VAL A 213 7.70 -3.68 0.31
CA VAL A 213 7.73 -3.45 1.76
C VAL A 213 8.75 -2.37 2.15
N GLY A 214 9.95 -2.41 1.56
CA GLY A 214 11.02 -1.44 1.82
C GLY A 214 10.66 -0.02 1.39
N LEU A 215 10.04 0.15 0.22
CA LEU A 215 9.58 1.44 -0.28
C LEU A 215 8.49 2.04 0.60
N TYR A 216 7.49 1.23 1.00
CA TYR A 216 6.45 1.69 1.91
C TYR A 216 7.01 2.02 3.30
N ALA A 217 7.96 1.24 3.82
CA ALA A 217 8.64 1.57 5.06
C ALA A 217 9.36 2.94 4.96
N ALA A 218 10.16 3.15 3.92
CA ALA A 218 10.86 4.42 3.70
C ALA A 218 9.87 5.60 3.58
N TYR A 219 8.81 5.42 2.79
CA TYR A 219 7.73 6.39 2.63
C TYR A 219 7.09 6.78 3.97
N LEU A 220 6.75 5.80 4.81
CA LEU A 220 6.14 6.05 6.13
C LEU A 220 7.12 6.69 7.11
N LEU A 221 8.41 6.36 7.04
CA LEU A 221 9.44 7.00 7.87
C LEU A 221 9.64 8.47 7.48
N VAL A 222 9.52 8.82 6.20
CA VAL A 222 9.48 10.22 5.75
C VAL A 222 8.29 10.93 6.37
N TRP A 223 7.09 10.36 6.30
CA TRP A 223 5.91 10.93 6.96
C TRP A 223 6.08 11.09 8.47
N CYS A 224 6.61 10.09 9.17
CA CYS A 224 6.89 10.18 10.60
C CYS A 224 7.82 11.37 10.91
N SER A 225 8.84 11.56 10.08
CA SER A 225 9.80 12.67 10.22
C SER A 225 9.11 14.02 10.00
N LEU A 226 8.30 14.14 8.95
CA LEU A 226 7.52 15.36 8.67
C LEU A 226 6.54 15.69 9.80
N ILE A 227 5.80 14.70 10.31
CA ILE A 227 4.81 14.89 11.37
C ILE A 227 5.47 15.40 12.65
N VAL A 228 6.57 14.76 13.09
CA VAL A 228 7.26 15.17 14.32
C VAL A 228 7.94 16.54 14.12
N LEU A 229 8.50 16.81 12.95
CA LEU A 229 9.06 18.12 12.61
C LEU A 229 8.01 19.22 12.70
N VAL A 230 6.85 19.05 12.06
CA VAL A 230 5.74 20.01 12.12
C VAL A 230 5.23 20.16 13.56
N SER A 231 5.10 19.07 14.30
CA SER A 231 4.71 19.11 15.72
C SER A 231 5.71 19.92 16.57
N SER A 232 7.01 19.88 16.23
CA SER A 232 8.04 20.61 16.96
C SER A 232 8.01 22.12 16.71
N THR A 233 7.58 22.56 15.53
CA THR A 233 7.53 23.98 15.13
C THR A 233 6.18 24.63 15.41
N ALA A 234 5.10 23.85 15.48
CA ALA A 234 3.77 24.33 15.81
C ALA A 234 3.68 24.91 17.23
N ARG A 235 2.85 25.96 17.40
CA ARG A 235 2.67 26.68 18.67
C ARG A 235 1.50 26.16 19.51
N SER A 236 0.44 25.66 18.86
CA SER A 236 -0.75 25.09 19.50
C SER A 236 -1.37 24.02 18.60
N ARG A 237 -2.20 23.15 19.17
CA ARG A 237 -3.04 22.22 18.42
C ARG A 237 -4.19 23.01 17.80
N SER A 238 -4.26 23.13 16.47
CA SER A 238 -5.40 23.76 15.80
C SER A 238 -6.60 22.80 15.67
N LEU A 239 -6.93 22.08 16.74
CA LEU A 239 -8.19 21.36 16.86
C LEU A 239 -8.99 22.06 17.94
N ALA A 240 -9.69 23.12 17.52
CA ALA A 240 -10.80 23.71 18.26
C ALA A 240 -12.03 22.81 18.11
#